data_AF-A0A6G1SD36-F1
#
_entry.id   AF-A0A6G1SD36-F1
#
_cell.length_a   1.000
_cell.length_b   1.000
_cell.length_c   1.000
_cell.angle_alpha   90.00
_cell.angle_beta   90.00
_cell.angle_gamma   90.00
#
_symmetry.space_group_name_H-M   'P 1'
#
loop_
_entity.id
_entity.type
_entity.pdbx_description
1 polymer ?
#
loop_
_entity_poly.entity_id
_entity_poly.type
_entity_poly.pdbx_seq_one_letter_code
_entity_poly.pdbx_strand_id
1 'polypeptide(L)'
;LSKDFVLPIGKAKIERAGNHITLVAHSKAVELALEASNELAGQGIECEVINLRSLRPLDIPTIEQSVVKTNHLVTVEQGWPTCGIGSEICARIMESEAFYHLDAPIVRVTGMD
;
A
#
# COMPACT_ATOMS: atom_id res chain seq x y z
N LEU A 1 -10.10 -16.71 18.14
CA LEU A 1 -11.08 -15.79 17.50
C LEU A 1 -12.48 -16.29 17.79
N SER A 2 -13.48 -15.40 17.87
CA SER A 2 -14.88 -15.81 18.06
C SER A 2 -15.40 -16.61 16.87
N LYS A 3 -16.49 -17.38 17.06
CA LYS A 3 -17.13 -18.12 15.97
C LYS A 3 -17.70 -17.22 14.87
N ASP A 4 -18.07 -15.99 15.23
CA ASP A 4 -18.66 -15.00 14.32
C ASP A 4 -17.62 -14.00 13.78
N PHE A 5 -16.32 -14.34 13.88
CA PHE A 5 -15.27 -13.46 13.39
C PHE A 5 -15.31 -13.35 11.87
N VAL A 6 -15.55 -12.14 11.39
CA VAL A 6 -15.55 -11.80 9.96
C VAL A 6 -14.70 -10.54 9.73
N LEU A 7 -14.16 -10.44 8.53
CA LEU A 7 -13.50 -9.22 8.05
C LEU A 7 -14.35 -8.59 6.94
N PRO A 8 -14.56 -7.27 6.96
CA PRO A 8 -15.32 -6.60 5.91
C PRO A 8 -14.56 -6.65 4.58
N ILE A 9 -15.26 -7.07 3.52
CA ILE A 9 -14.77 -6.96 2.14
C ILE A 9 -14.70 -5.48 1.76
N GLY A 10 -13.66 -5.09 1.03
CA GLY A 10 -13.43 -3.70 0.62
C GLY A 10 -12.82 -2.83 1.71
N LYS A 11 -12.18 -3.43 2.72
CA LYS A 11 -11.48 -2.71 3.79
C LYS A 11 -10.06 -3.19 3.96
N ALA A 12 -9.12 -2.29 3.70
CA ALA A 12 -7.70 -2.49 3.95
C ALA A 12 -7.41 -2.41 5.45
N LYS A 13 -6.19 -2.79 5.82
CA LYS A 13 -5.69 -2.65 7.19
C LYS A 13 -4.31 -2.04 7.16
N ILE A 14 -4.11 -1.01 7.97
CA ILE A 14 -2.78 -0.51 8.29
C ILE A 14 -2.16 -1.53 9.25
N GLU A 15 -1.16 -2.28 8.78
CA GLU A 15 -0.42 -3.28 9.56
C GLU A 15 0.65 -2.59 10.43
N ARG A 16 1.21 -1.49 9.94
CA ARG A 16 2.22 -0.68 10.62
C ARG A 16 1.97 0.79 10.29
N ALA A 17 1.90 1.64 11.32
CA ALA A 17 1.79 3.09 11.12
C ALA A 17 3.16 3.68 10.80
N GLY A 18 3.18 4.72 9.95
CA GLY A 18 4.38 5.47 9.61
C GLY A 18 4.04 6.83 9.01
N ASN A 19 5.06 7.66 8.79
CA ASN A 19 4.89 9.06 8.39
C ASN A 19 5.78 9.49 7.21
N HIS A 20 6.71 8.65 6.74
CA HIS A 20 7.63 9.05 5.65
C HIS A 20 7.24 8.49 4.28
N ILE A 21 6.66 7.29 4.25
CA ILE A 21 6.26 6.64 2.99
C ILE A 21 5.15 5.62 3.22
N THR A 22 4.23 5.51 2.27
CA THR A 22 3.18 4.49 2.24
C THR A 22 3.62 3.30 1.37
N LEU A 23 3.57 2.10 1.94
CA LEU A 23 3.77 0.83 1.24
C LEU A 23 2.43 0.09 1.14
N VAL A 24 1.91 -0.09 -0.07
CA VAL A 24 0.66 -0.83 -0.30
C VAL A 24 0.97 -2.20 -0.88
N ALA A 25 0.51 -3.25 -0.21
CA ALA A 25 0.77 -4.62 -0.61
C ALA A 25 -0.45 -5.54 -0.39
N HIS A 26 -0.41 -6.71 -1.02
CA HIS A 26 -1.37 -7.79 -0.77
C HIS A 26 -0.68 -9.17 -0.77
N SER A 27 -1.35 -10.16 -0.16
CA SER A 27 -0.81 -11.53 -0.06
C SER A 27 0.57 -11.55 0.62
N LYS A 28 1.46 -12.45 0.20
CA LYS A 28 2.82 -12.62 0.75
C LYS A 28 3.68 -11.35 0.66
N ALA A 29 3.38 -10.43 -0.26
CA ALA A 29 4.11 -9.17 -0.38
C ALA A 29 3.95 -8.27 0.86
N VAL A 30 2.88 -8.44 1.66
CA VAL A 30 2.70 -7.69 2.92
C VAL A 30 3.81 -8.01 3.92
N GLU A 31 4.21 -9.27 4.00
CA GLU A 31 5.29 -9.71 4.90
C GLU A 31 6.62 -9.08 4.49
N LEU A 32 6.94 -9.08 3.20
CA LEU A 32 8.13 -8.43 2.66
C LEU A 32 8.13 -6.92 2.92
N ALA A 33 6.97 -6.26 2.80
CA ALA A 33 6.84 -4.84 3.10
C ALA A 33 7.05 -4.53 4.59
N LEU A 34 6.58 -5.40 5.49
CA LEU A 34 6.82 -5.27 6.93
C LEU A 34 8.29 -5.49 7.29
N GLU A 35 8.96 -6.48 6.70
CA GLU A 35 10.40 -6.74 6.87
C GLU A 35 11.22 -5.53 6.42
N ALA A 36 10.97 -5.02 5.21
CA ALA A 36 11.63 -3.82 4.69
C ALA A 36 11.39 -2.60 5.59
N SER A 37 10.16 -2.43 6.10
CA SER A 37 9.84 -1.34 7.03
C SER A 37 10.59 -1.44 8.34
N ASN A 38 10.82 -2.66 8.85
CA ASN A 38 11.59 -2.87 10.07
C ASN A 38 13.08 -2.56 9.87
N GLU A 39 13.64 -2.91 8.72
CA GLU A 39 15.02 -2.56 8.37
C GLU A 39 15.20 -1.04 8.22
N LEU A 40 14.27 -0.38 7.53
CA LEU A 40 14.25 1.07 7.31
C LEU A 40 14.06 1.87 8.61
N ALA A 41 13.31 1.33 9.57
CA ALA A 41 13.17 1.95 10.89
C ALA A 41 14.52 2.06 11.62
N GLY A 42 15.43 1.10 11.43
CA GLY A 42 16.81 1.17 11.94
C GLY A 42 17.63 2.33 11.35
N GLN A 43 17.17 2.89 10.24
CA GLN A 43 17.75 4.06 9.56
C GLN A 43 16.93 5.34 9.81
N GLY A 44 15.92 5.29 10.69
CA GLY A 44 15.02 6.41 11.01
C GLY A 44 13.88 6.63 10.00
N ILE A 45 13.66 5.68 9.08
CA ILE A 45 12.61 5.78 8.06
C ILE A 45 11.39 4.95 8.48
N GLU A 46 10.37 5.65 8.96
CA GLU A 46 9.07 5.09 9.30
C GLU A 46 8.10 4.94 8.12
N CYS A 47 7.96 3.69 7.64
CA CYS A 47 6.99 3.33 6.61
C CYS A 47 5.61 2.97 7.20
N GLU A 48 4.55 3.49 6.58
CA GLU A 48 3.18 3.01 6.79
C GLU A 48 2.89 1.83 5.85
N VAL A 49 2.55 0.67 6.40
CA VAL A 49 2.29 -0.54 5.62
C VAL A 49 0.80 -0.83 5.58
N ILE A 50 0.24 -0.86 4.37
CA ILE A 50 -1.16 -1.14 4.11
C ILE A 50 -1.29 -2.53 3.48
N ASN A 51 -2.04 -3.40 4.15
CA ASN A 51 -2.52 -4.66 3.62
C ASN A 51 -3.89 -4.46 2.98
N LEU A 52 -3.97 -4.59 1.65
CA LEU A 52 -5.19 -4.34 0.88
C LEU A 52 -6.36 -5.22 1.30
N ARG A 53 -6.10 -6.50 1.62
CA ARG A 53 -7.08 -7.58 1.88
C ARG A 53 -8.02 -7.89 0.72
N SER A 54 -8.70 -6.89 0.18
CA SER A 54 -9.64 -6.98 -0.96
C SER A 54 -9.05 -6.30 -2.18
N LEU A 55 -9.02 -7.02 -3.31
CA LEU A 55 -8.62 -6.45 -4.61
C LEU A 55 -9.82 -5.84 -5.36
N ARG A 56 -11.04 -6.25 -5.01
CA ARG A 56 -12.26 -5.68 -5.59
C ARG A 56 -13.43 -5.78 -4.60
N PRO A 57 -14.05 -4.66 -4.21
CA PRO A 57 -13.57 -3.29 -4.43
C PRO A 57 -12.27 -3.00 -3.65
N LEU A 58 -11.39 -2.15 -4.22
CA LEU A 58 -10.22 -1.62 -3.51
C LEU A 58 -10.65 -0.55 -2.50
N ASP A 59 -9.99 -0.52 -1.35
CA ASP A 59 -10.18 0.51 -0.32
C ASP A 59 -9.29 1.72 -0.60
N ILE A 60 -9.52 2.38 -1.73
CA ILE A 60 -8.78 3.57 -2.18
C ILE A 60 -8.76 4.69 -1.11
N PRO A 61 -9.85 4.98 -0.37
CA PRO A 61 -9.82 6.03 0.65
C PRO A 61 -8.75 5.81 1.74
N THR A 62 -8.48 4.56 2.12
CA THR A 62 -7.42 4.24 3.09
C THR A 62 -6.02 4.52 2.52
N ILE A 63 -5.82 4.27 1.22
CA ILE A 63 -4.54 4.56 0.55
C ILE A 63 -4.36 6.08 0.42
N GLU A 64 -5.38 6.82 -0.01
CA GLU A 64 -5.33 8.28 -0.16
C GLU A 64 -5.00 8.98 1.16
N GLN A 65 -5.67 8.61 2.25
CA GLN A 65 -5.41 9.18 3.58
C GLN A 65 -3.96 8.94 4.03
N SER A 66 -3.41 7.78 3.70
CA SER A 66 -2.03 7.45 3.99
C SER A 66 -1.05 8.29 3.15
N VAL A 67 -1.31 8.42 1.85
CA VAL A 67 -0.48 9.23 0.94
C VAL A 67 -0.50 10.70 1.32
N VAL A 68 -1.65 11.28 1.67
CA VAL A 68 -1.74 12.68 2.15
C VAL A 68 -0.89 12.92 3.40
N LYS A 69 -0.67 11.89 4.20
CA LYS A 69 0.17 11.97 5.41
C LYS A 69 1.65 11.78 5.12
N THR A 70 2.01 10.90 4.18
CA THR A 70 3.40 10.47 3.94
C THR A 70 4.05 11.10 2.70
N ASN A 71 3.25 11.70 1.82
CA ASN A 71 3.63 12.29 0.53
C ASN A 71 4.28 11.34 -0.47
N HIS A 72 4.39 10.04 -0.17
CA HIS A 72 5.12 9.06 -0.99
C HIS A 72 4.40 7.71 -1.03
N LEU A 73 4.43 7.04 -2.18
CA LEU A 73 3.76 5.75 -2.37
C LEU A 73 4.63 4.75 -3.14
N VAL A 74 4.72 3.54 -2.60
CA VAL A 74 5.21 2.34 -3.31
C VAL A 74 4.13 1.28 -3.27
N THR A 75 3.87 0.66 -4.43
CA THR A 75 3.03 -0.54 -4.51
C THR A 75 3.91 -1.78 -4.63
N VAL A 76 3.53 -2.85 -3.93
CA VAL A 76 4.29 -4.11 -3.91
C VAL A 76 3.35 -5.28 -4.19
N GLU A 77 3.62 -5.99 -5.28
CA GLU A 77 2.92 -7.22 -5.64
C GLU A 77 3.91 -8.26 -6.20
N GLN A 78 3.49 -9.53 -6.25
CA GLN A 78 4.29 -10.61 -6.86
C GLN A 78 3.80 -10.97 -8.27
N GLY A 79 2.72 -10.33 -8.74
CA GLY A 79 2.20 -10.51 -10.08
C GLY A 79 3.08 -9.84 -11.14
N TRP A 80 2.74 -10.08 -12.40
CA TRP A 80 3.37 -9.41 -13.53
C TRP A 80 3.11 -7.88 -13.52
N PRO A 81 4.06 -7.08 -14.00
CA PRO A 81 3.95 -5.63 -13.95
C PRO A 81 2.86 -5.08 -14.87
N THR A 82 2.63 -5.68 -16.02
CA THR A 82 1.68 -5.18 -17.02
C THR A 82 0.25 -5.47 -16.57
N CYS A 83 -0.58 -4.43 -16.51
CA CYS A 83 -1.98 -4.52 -16.05
C CYS A 83 -2.15 -5.13 -14.63
N GLY A 84 -1.13 -5.02 -13.77
CA GLY A 84 -1.15 -5.51 -12.39
C GLY A 84 -1.93 -4.62 -11.43
N ILE A 85 -2.05 -5.03 -10.16
CA ILE A 85 -2.81 -4.31 -9.14
C ILE A 85 -2.19 -2.93 -8.83
N GLY A 86 -0.86 -2.86 -8.82
CA GLY A 86 -0.12 -1.62 -8.65
C GLY A 86 -0.40 -0.61 -9.77
N SER A 87 -0.75 -1.08 -10.98
CA SER A 87 -1.11 -0.17 -12.09
C SER A 87 -2.43 0.55 -11.84
N GLU A 88 -3.44 -0.16 -11.35
CA GLU A 88 -4.74 0.41 -10.96
C GLU A 88 -4.57 1.37 -9.78
N ILE A 89 -3.79 1.02 -8.75
CA ILE A 89 -3.55 1.92 -7.61
C ILE A 89 -2.88 3.22 -8.07
N CYS A 90 -1.87 3.13 -8.95
CA CYS A 90 -1.22 4.32 -9.48
C CYS A 90 -2.19 5.22 -10.24
N ALA A 91 -3.02 4.65 -11.11
CA ALA A 91 -4.02 5.39 -11.86
C ALA A 91 -5.01 6.10 -10.92
N ARG A 92 -5.54 5.38 -9.93
CA ARG A 92 -6.53 5.90 -8.99
C ARG A 92 -6.01 7.02 -8.10
N ILE A 93 -4.75 6.95 -7.67
CA ILE A 93 -4.11 8.02 -6.89
C ILE A 93 -3.81 9.23 -7.76
N MET A 94 -3.39 9.03 -9.01
CA MET A 94 -3.17 10.10 -9.98
C MET A 94 -4.46 10.85 -10.33
N GLU A 95 -5.59 10.15 -10.35
CA GLU A 95 -6.92 10.71 -10.64
C GLU A 95 -7.60 11.37 -9.42
N SER A 96 -7.01 11.31 -8.22
CA SER A 96 -7.60 11.83 -6.99
C SER A 96 -6.85 13.03 -6.41
N GLU A 97 -7.43 13.67 -5.42
CA GLU A 97 -6.82 14.83 -4.74
C GLU A 97 -5.49 14.49 -4.07
N ALA A 98 -5.24 13.21 -3.75
CA ALA A 98 -3.99 12.75 -3.17
C ALA A 98 -2.79 12.98 -4.11
N PHE A 99 -3.02 13.11 -5.43
CA PHE A 99 -1.99 13.45 -6.40
C PHE A 99 -1.21 14.73 -6.02
N TYR A 100 -1.91 15.77 -5.56
CA TYR A 100 -1.28 17.06 -5.21
C TYR A 100 -0.39 16.99 -3.96
N HIS A 101 -0.45 15.88 -3.21
CA HIS A 101 0.36 15.65 -2.03
C HIS A 101 1.60 14.78 -2.32
N LEU A 102 1.75 14.25 -3.53
CA LEU A 102 2.91 13.43 -3.88
C LEU A 102 4.15 14.32 -4.08
N ASP A 103 5.16 14.13 -3.25
CA ASP A 103 6.48 14.77 -3.39
C ASP A 103 7.39 14.03 -4.38
N ALA A 104 7.01 12.81 -4.78
CA ALA A 104 7.74 11.95 -5.71
C ALA A 104 6.78 11.07 -6.54
N PRO A 105 7.19 10.58 -7.73
CA PRO A 105 6.37 9.66 -8.50
C PRO A 105 6.12 8.34 -7.77
N ILE A 106 4.94 7.76 -7.98
CA ILE A 106 4.59 6.43 -7.46
C ILE A 106 5.47 5.39 -8.18
N VAL A 107 6.09 4.49 -7.41
CA VAL A 107 6.88 3.38 -7.96
C VAL A 107 6.24 2.03 -7.65
N ARG A 108 6.49 1.05 -8.53
CA ARG A 108 5.89 -0.29 -8.46
C ARG A 108 6.99 -1.34 -8.35
N VAL A 109 6.89 -2.19 -7.33
CA VAL A 109 7.71 -3.39 -7.15
C VAL A 109 6.83 -4.59 -7.48
N THR A 110 7.24 -5.35 -8.48
CA THR A 110 6.45 -6.45 -9.06
C THR A 110 7.30 -7.70 -9.24
N GLY A 111 6.67 -8.81 -9.64
CA GLY A 111 7.40 -9.90 -10.27
C GLY A 111 8.07 -9.43 -11.57
N MET A 112 9.04 -10.21 -12.05
CA MET A 112 9.60 -10.03 -13.39
C MET A 112 8.54 -10.34 -14.44
N ASP A 113 8.53 -9.57 -15.53
CA ASP A 113 7.68 -9.82 -16.71
C ASP A 113 8.11 -11.10 -17.44
#